data_AF-A0A935M9Q9-F1
#
_entry.id   AF-A0A935M9Q9-F1
#
_cell.length_a   1.000
_cell.length_b   1.000
_cell.length_c   1.000
_cell.angle_alpha   90.00
_cell.angle_beta   90.00
_cell.angle_gamma   90.00
#
_symmetry.space_group_name_H-M   'P 1'
#
loop_
_entity.id
_entity.type
_entity.pdbx_description
1 polymer ?
#
loop_
_entity_poly.entity_id
_entity_poly.type
_entity_poly.pdbx_seq_one_letter_code
_entity_poly.pdbx_strand_id
1 'polypeptide(L)'
;MKHFVLYFLSLFFSLLFFSCSVARKNVIRNPKHYEWSVKDTEEYANKNVDSTKWSIKKLANDLKNAQQASIEVKLPIVDYPSPVAEYSGNGSTVNPLSFKIEGKSIIGYTLAHYKDKFNEHLFADTAGQYYTFFTILFLTDKPLLDKGQNPSVISRNYPHYLFIGTQNTSLGNIDWVQATLGNGENFAIITQRYFDLNAGRTILIAPLKDGSLRFLQLRDSPETYTWKELSSQSVMTINNFVKKIKINEKVISFFSQNKIIEQK
;
A
#
# COMPACT_ATOMS: atom_id res chain seq x y z
N MET A 1 1.49 -37.58 -68.66
CA MET A 1 0.53 -36.70 -67.94
C MET A 1 -0.62 -37.48 -67.31
N LYS A 2 -0.34 -38.40 -66.37
CA LYS A 2 -1.40 -39.09 -65.58
C LYS A 2 -1.07 -39.23 -64.08
N HIS A 3 0.11 -38.79 -63.64
CA HIS A 3 0.53 -38.88 -62.24
C HIS A 3 0.54 -37.55 -61.48
N PHE A 4 0.20 -36.44 -62.13
CA PHE A 4 0.22 -35.11 -61.50
C PHE A 4 -1.11 -34.70 -60.86
N VAL A 5 -2.22 -35.39 -61.17
CA VAL A 5 -3.56 -35.05 -60.69
C VAL A 5 -3.89 -35.75 -59.35
N LEU A 6 -3.18 -36.83 -59.00
CA LEU A 6 -3.51 -37.61 -57.81
C LEU A 6 -2.96 -37.03 -56.49
N TYR A 7 -1.87 -36.25 -56.54
CA TYR A 7 -1.28 -35.63 -55.35
C TYR A 7 -2.00 -34.35 -54.91
N PHE A 8 -2.77 -33.71 -55.79
CA PHE A 8 -3.52 -32.49 -55.44
C PHE A 8 -4.82 -32.80 -54.68
N LEU A 9 -5.41 -33.99 -54.88
CA LEU A 9 -6.60 -34.40 -54.13
C LEU A 9 -6.29 -34.90 -52.71
N SER A 10 -5.08 -35.38 -52.42
CA SER A 10 -4.73 -35.83 -51.06
C SER A 10 -4.32 -34.67 -50.14
N LEU A 11 -3.98 -33.50 -50.68
CA LEU A 11 -3.62 -32.32 -49.88
C LEU A 11 -4.84 -31.48 -49.45
N PHE A 12 -5.99 -31.65 -50.09
CA PHE A 12 -7.22 -30.92 -49.75
C PHE A 12 -8.08 -31.61 -48.68
N PHE A 13 -7.84 -32.89 -48.39
CA PHE A 13 -8.64 -33.65 -47.42
C PHE A 13 -8.04 -33.65 -45.99
N SER A 14 -6.80 -33.20 -45.81
CA SER A 14 -6.15 -33.12 -44.49
C SER A 14 -6.40 -31.80 -43.74
N LEU A 15 -7.07 -30.82 -44.38
CA LEU A 15 -7.38 -29.52 -43.78
C LEU A 15 -8.78 -29.44 -43.12
N LEU A 16 -9.60 -30.49 -43.18
CA LEU A 16 -10.97 -30.48 -42.66
C LEU A 16 -11.13 -31.03 -41.23
N PHE A 17 -10.05 -31.33 -40.51
CA PHE A 17 -10.11 -31.82 -39.13
C PHE A 17 -9.50 -30.89 -38.07
N PHE A 18 -9.32 -29.60 -38.36
CA PHE A 18 -9.21 -28.60 -37.28
C PHE A 18 -10.60 -28.24 -36.77
N SER A 19 -11.27 -29.23 -36.16
CA SER A 19 -12.38 -28.98 -35.26
C SER A 19 -11.79 -28.21 -34.08
N CYS A 20 -11.94 -26.89 -34.12
CA CYS A 20 -11.65 -26.03 -32.99
C CYS A 20 -12.66 -26.43 -31.90
N SER A 21 -12.27 -27.37 -31.04
CA SER A 21 -12.92 -27.52 -29.76
C SER A 21 -12.62 -26.23 -29.02
N VAL A 22 -13.56 -25.28 -29.12
CA VAL A 22 -13.66 -24.19 -28.16
C VAL A 22 -13.86 -24.91 -26.83
N ALA A 23 -12.75 -25.14 -26.14
CA ALA A 23 -12.76 -25.53 -24.76
C ALA A 23 -13.58 -24.45 -24.08
N ARG A 24 -14.85 -24.76 -23.78
CA ARG A 24 -15.59 -24.02 -22.78
C ARG A 24 -14.73 -24.15 -21.54
N LYS A 25 -13.88 -23.16 -21.30
CA LYS A 25 -13.39 -22.88 -19.97
C LYS A 25 -14.68 -22.77 -19.17
N ASN A 26 -14.98 -23.81 -18.40
CA ASN A 26 -15.85 -23.66 -17.26
C ASN A 26 -15.18 -22.54 -16.48
N VAL A 27 -15.67 -21.31 -16.67
CA VAL A 27 -15.41 -20.21 -15.77
C VAL A 27 -16.06 -20.70 -14.50
N ILE A 28 -15.27 -21.40 -13.68
CA ILE A 28 -15.56 -21.56 -12.28
C ILE A 28 -15.74 -20.12 -11.83
N ARG A 29 -17.01 -19.71 -11.69
CA ARG A 29 -17.32 -18.42 -11.09
C ARG A 29 -16.78 -18.57 -9.67
N ASN A 30 -15.58 -18.04 -9.45
CA ASN A 30 -15.08 -17.82 -8.11
C ASN A 30 -16.23 -17.21 -7.30
N PRO A 31 -16.43 -17.63 -6.04
CA PRO A 31 -17.44 -17.03 -5.20
C PRO A 31 -17.29 -15.50 -5.29
N LYS A 32 -18.37 -14.80 -5.63
CA LYS A 32 -18.36 -13.35 -5.84
C LYS A 32 -17.67 -12.69 -4.64
N HIS A 33 -16.47 -12.17 -4.85
CA HIS A 33 -15.82 -11.33 -3.86
C HIS A 33 -16.72 -10.13 -3.58
N TYR A 34 -16.76 -9.66 -2.34
CA TYR A 34 -17.50 -8.45 -2.01
C TYR A 34 -16.84 -7.26 -2.73
N GLU A 35 -17.65 -6.52 -3.49
CA GLU A 35 -17.24 -5.30 -4.18
C GLU A 35 -17.96 -4.12 -3.53
N TRP A 36 -17.18 -3.16 -3.03
CA TRP A 36 -17.72 -1.94 -2.43
C TRP A 36 -18.43 -1.09 -3.48
N SER A 37 -19.71 -0.86 -3.29
CA SER A 37 -20.56 -0.10 -4.19
C SER A 37 -20.75 1.35 -3.74
N VAL A 38 -21.37 2.16 -4.62
CA VAL A 38 -21.84 3.50 -4.27
C VAL A 38 -22.82 3.45 -3.08
N LYS A 39 -23.70 2.43 -3.04
CA LYS A 39 -24.64 2.24 -1.93
C LYS A 39 -23.92 1.97 -0.61
N ASP A 40 -22.83 1.21 -0.62
CA ASP A 40 -22.02 0.98 0.59
C ASP A 40 -21.36 2.27 1.08
N THR A 41 -20.96 3.15 0.14
CA THR A 41 -20.44 4.49 0.45
C THR A 41 -21.51 5.36 1.12
N GLU A 42 -22.73 5.38 0.59
CA GLU A 42 -23.86 6.11 1.17
C GLU A 42 -24.23 5.56 2.56
N GLU A 43 -24.31 4.24 2.70
CA GLU A 43 -24.58 3.59 3.98
C GLU A 43 -23.49 3.91 5.00
N TYR A 44 -22.22 3.91 4.58
CA TYR A 44 -21.10 4.30 5.43
C TYR A 44 -21.19 5.77 5.89
N ALA A 45 -21.55 6.69 5.01
CA ALA A 45 -21.71 8.10 5.38
C ALA A 45 -22.87 8.27 6.37
N ASN A 46 -24.02 7.67 6.07
CA ASN A 46 -25.24 7.80 6.88
C ASN A 46 -25.08 7.19 8.28
N LYS A 47 -24.47 6.00 8.40
CA LYS A 47 -24.28 5.36 9.71
C LYS A 47 -23.36 6.14 10.64
N ASN A 48 -22.38 6.88 10.10
CA ASN A 48 -21.41 7.62 10.91
C ASN A 48 -21.96 8.94 11.43
N VAL A 49 -23.03 9.48 10.84
CA VAL A 49 -23.75 10.65 11.37
C VAL A 49 -24.96 10.28 12.22
N ASP A 50 -25.44 9.04 12.15
CA ASP A 50 -26.55 8.54 12.96
C ASP A 50 -26.10 8.19 14.39
N SER A 51 -26.49 9.03 15.35
CA SER A 51 -26.15 8.85 16.76
C SER A 51 -26.67 7.57 17.39
N THR A 52 -27.69 6.93 16.80
CA THR A 52 -28.19 5.63 17.26
C THR A 52 -27.27 4.47 16.89
N LYS A 53 -26.32 4.68 15.99
CA LYS A 53 -25.34 3.68 15.53
C LYS A 53 -23.97 3.84 16.18
N TRP A 54 -23.74 4.96 16.88
CA TRP A 54 -22.44 5.29 17.43
C TRP A 54 -21.99 4.31 18.51
N SER A 55 -20.71 3.96 18.46
CA SER A 55 -20.06 3.20 19.51
C SER A 55 -19.63 4.13 20.65
N ILE A 56 -20.51 4.32 21.63
CA ILE A 56 -20.21 5.13 22.83
C ILE A 56 -19.00 4.56 23.58
N LYS A 57 -18.82 3.24 23.57
CA LYS A 57 -17.65 2.58 24.16
C LYS A 57 -16.35 2.99 23.49
N LYS A 58 -16.30 3.04 22.14
CA LYS A 58 -15.09 3.49 21.42
C LYS A 58 -14.81 4.96 21.69
N LEU A 59 -15.84 5.82 21.68
CA LEU A 59 -15.68 7.24 22.01
C LEU A 59 -15.14 7.45 23.43
N ALA A 60 -15.68 6.73 24.42
CA ALA A 60 -15.21 6.82 25.79
C ALA A 60 -13.73 6.41 25.93
N ASN A 61 -13.31 5.37 25.20
CA ASN A 61 -11.90 4.97 25.15
C ASN A 61 -11.03 6.06 24.50
N ASP A 62 -11.49 6.71 23.44
CA ASP A 62 -10.74 7.78 22.77
C ASP A 62 -10.57 9.00 23.66
N LEU A 63 -11.62 9.42 24.35
CA LEU A 63 -11.56 10.52 25.31
C LEU A 63 -10.57 10.22 26.43
N LYS A 64 -10.57 8.99 26.95
CA LYS A 64 -9.61 8.55 27.97
C LYS A 64 -8.17 8.56 27.43
N ASN A 65 -7.95 8.06 26.21
CA ASN A 65 -6.63 8.03 25.59
C ASN A 65 -6.12 9.46 25.32
N ALA A 66 -6.99 10.36 24.83
CA ALA A 66 -6.65 11.75 24.57
C ALA A 66 -6.24 12.52 25.83
N GLN A 67 -6.86 12.23 26.97
CA GLN A 67 -6.47 12.81 28.27
C GLN A 67 -5.08 12.32 28.75
N GLN A 68 -4.66 11.14 28.31
CA GLN A 68 -3.38 10.52 28.71
C GLN A 68 -2.26 10.77 27.70
N ALA A 69 -2.59 11.18 26.47
CA ALA A 69 -1.63 11.46 25.42
C ALA A 69 -0.81 12.71 25.77
N SER A 70 0.52 12.59 25.74
CA SER A 70 1.39 13.75 25.82
C SER A 70 1.28 14.55 24.51
N ILE A 71 1.11 15.87 24.61
CA ILE A 71 0.97 16.80 23.47
C ILE A 71 2.29 16.92 22.66
N GLU A 72 3.36 16.23 23.07
CA GLU A 72 4.70 16.43 22.50
C GLU A 72 4.82 16.07 21.01
N VAL A 73 3.91 15.24 20.45
CA VAL A 73 3.95 14.89 19.03
C VAL A 73 2.73 15.42 18.30
N LYS A 74 2.95 16.45 17.48
CA LYS A 74 1.94 17.00 16.59
C LYS A 74 1.84 16.15 15.32
N LEU A 75 0.73 15.45 15.16
CA LEU A 75 0.42 14.69 13.94
C LEU A 75 0.05 15.64 12.79
N PRO A 76 0.21 15.21 11.52
CA PRO A 76 -0.22 15.99 10.35
C PRO A 76 -1.70 16.36 10.39
N ILE A 77 -2.52 15.42 10.88
CA ILE A 77 -3.94 15.56 11.13
C ILE A 77 -4.16 15.28 12.61
N VAL A 78 -4.80 16.23 13.31
CA VAL A 78 -5.09 16.08 14.73
C VAL A 78 -6.17 15.01 14.92
N ASP A 79 -5.86 14.02 15.76
CA ASP A 79 -6.80 12.97 16.13
C ASP A 79 -7.69 13.43 17.28
N TYR A 80 -8.77 14.15 16.95
CA TYR A 80 -9.79 14.50 17.92
C TYR A 80 -10.75 13.32 18.11
N PRO A 81 -11.02 12.88 19.35
CA PRO A 81 -12.05 11.89 19.63
C PRO A 81 -13.39 12.29 19.00
N SER A 82 -13.85 11.50 18.03
CA SER A 82 -15.14 11.68 17.37
C SER A 82 -15.96 10.38 17.42
N PRO A 83 -17.27 10.46 17.65
CA PRO A 83 -18.11 9.28 17.59
C PRO A 83 -18.12 8.71 16.17
N VAL A 84 -18.15 7.38 16.09
CA VAL A 84 -18.24 6.62 14.83
C VAL A 84 -19.17 5.43 15.02
N ALA A 85 -19.74 4.94 13.93
CA ALA A 85 -20.58 3.74 13.97
C ALA A 85 -19.80 2.53 14.51
N GLU A 86 -20.50 1.55 15.09
CA GLU A 86 -19.84 0.29 15.49
C GLU A 86 -19.23 -0.43 14.28
N TYR A 87 -18.02 -0.97 14.47
CA TYR A 87 -17.32 -1.75 13.45
C TYR A 87 -16.36 -2.76 14.06
N SER A 88 -16.08 -3.81 13.29
CA SER A 88 -15.07 -4.83 13.57
C SER A 88 -14.19 -5.02 12.34
N GLY A 89 -12.90 -4.69 12.48
CA GLY A 89 -11.89 -4.89 11.44
C GLY A 89 -10.73 -5.70 11.99
N ASN A 90 -9.98 -6.35 11.10
CA ASN A 90 -8.89 -7.25 11.49
C ASN A 90 -7.57 -6.53 11.83
N GLY A 91 -7.58 -5.20 11.82
CA GLY A 91 -6.45 -4.36 12.21
C GLY A 91 -5.55 -3.97 11.05
N SER A 92 -4.50 -3.23 11.38
CA SER A 92 -3.50 -2.73 10.44
C SER A 92 -2.17 -2.60 11.16
N THR A 93 -1.07 -2.55 10.43
CA THR A 93 0.26 -2.36 11.02
C THR A 93 1.04 -1.28 10.30
N VAL A 94 1.99 -0.73 11.06
CA VAL A 94 3.07 0.11 10.58
C VAL A 94 4.36 -0.62 10.91
N ASN A 95 5.12 -1.07 9.91
CA ASN A 95 6.44 -1.67 10.15
C ASN A 95 7.52 -0.68 9.78
N PRO A 96 8.37 -0.29 10.74
CA PRO A 96 9.49 0.59 10.43
C PRO A 96 10.56 -0.13 9.60
N LEU A 97 11.19 0.63 8.71
CA LEU A 97 12.32 0.22 7.89
C LEU A 97 13.52 1.12 8.18
N SER A 98 14.72 0.53 8.21
CA SER A 98 15.98 1.26 8.26
C SER A 98 17.08 0.46 7.58
N PHE A 99 17.77 1.09 6.62
CA PHE A 99 18.90 0.51 5.90
C PHE A 99 19.78 1.60 5.30
N LYS A 100 20.90 1.20 4.68
CA LYS A 100 21.80 2.12 3.98
C LYS A 100 21.87 1.82 2.48
N ILE A 101 21.95 2.86 1.68
CA ILE A 101 22.30 2.82 0.25
C ILE A 101 23.48 3.76 0.06
N GLU A 102 24.60 3.24 -0.44
CA GLU A 102 25.85 4.00 -0.64
C GLU A 102 26.25 4.84 0.60
N GLY A 103 26.16 4.24 1.79
CA GLY A 103 26.50 4.90 3.06
C GLY A 103 25.41 5.83 3.62
N LYS A 104 24.45 6.27 2.81
CA LYS A 104 23.35 7.15 3.19
C LYS A 104 22.24 6.39 3.92
N SER A 105 21.71 7.00 4.99
CA SER A 105 20.63 6.40 5.79
C SER A 105 19.28 6.57 5.12
N ILE A 106 18.61 5.44 4.89
CA ILE A 106 17.24 5.37 4.40
C ILE A 106 16.38 4.79 5.50
N ILE A 107 15.36 5.52 5.92
CA ILE A 107 14.36 5.03 6.88
C ILE A 107 12.97 5.14 6.27
N GLY A 108 11.98 4.49 6.87
CA GLY A 108 10.62 4.58 6.37
C GLY A 108 9.69 3.58 7.01
N TYR A 109 8.57 3.32 6.33
CA TYR A 109 7.53 2.46 6.85
C TYR A 109 6.89 1.64 5.72
N THR A 110 6.52 0.40 6.02
CA THR A 110 5.52 -0.36 5.26
C THR A 110 4.20 -0.35 6.03
N LEU A 111 3.13 0.00 5.34
CA LEU A 111 1.78 0.12 5.88
C LEU A 111 0.92 -0.98 5.29
N ALA A 112 0.23 -1.72 6.14
CA ALA A 112 -0.47 -2.91 5.69
C ALA A 112 -1.74 -3.18 6.48
N HIS A 113 -2.63 -3.92 5.85
CA HIS A 113 -3.88 -4.38 6.43
C HIS A 113 -3.93 -5.89 6.50
N TYR A 114 -4.60 -6.37 7.53
CA TYR A 114 -5.02 -7.76 7.57
C TYR A 114 -6.21 -7.96 6.65
N LYS A 115 -6.26 -9.14 6.04
CA LYS A 115 -7.35 -9.56 5.18
C LYS A 115 -8.67 -9.51 5.95
N ASP A 116 -9.71 -8.95 5.36
CA ASP A 116 -11.08 -8.90 5.86
C ASP A 116 -12.09 -8.98 4.72
N LYS A 117 -13.39 -8.83 5.04
CA LYS A 117 -14.47 -8.97 4.05
C LYS A 117 -14.49 -7.88 2.99
N PHE A 118 -13.91 -6.70 3.25
CA PHE A 118 -13.93 -5.57 2.32
C PHE A 118 -12.71 -5.56 1.41
N ASN A 119 -11.57 -6.02 1.91
CA ASN A 119 -10.32 -5.98 1.17
C ASN A 119 -9.90 -7.34 0.60
N GLU A 120 -10.66 -8.43 0.78
CA GLU A 120 -10.31 -9.78 0.33
C GLU A 120 -9.90 -9.85 -1.16
N HIS A 121 -10.55 -9.06 -2.02
CA HIS A 121 -10.22 -9.00 -3.45
C HIS A 121 -8.77 -8.57 -3.71
N LEU A 122 -8.15 -7.82 -2.79
CA LEU A 122 -6.76 -7.36 -2.87
C LEU A 122 -5.76 -8.48 -2.52
N PHE A 123 -6.24 -9.59 -1.97
CA PHE A 123 -5.46 -10.77 -1.57
C PHE A 123 -5.60 -11.94 -2.56
N ALA A 124 -6.32 -11.77 -3.68
CA ALA A 124 -6.72 -12.86 -4.58
C ALA A 124 -5.54 -13.74 -5.08
N ASP A 125 -4.34 -13.17 -5.22
CA ASP A 125 -3.13 -13.87 -5.66
C ASP A 125 -2.14 -14.19 -4.52
N THR A 126 -2.54 -13.97 -3.28
CA THR A 126 -1.69 -14.16 -2.09
C THR A 126 -2.36 -15.13 -1.12
N ALA A 127 -1.65 -16.16 -0.68
CA ALA A 127 -2.11 -16.99 0.44
C ALA A 127 -1.94 -16.28 1.81
N GLY A 128 -1.43 -15.03 1.81
CA GLY A 128 -1.18 -14.24 3.01
C GLY A 128 -2.46 -13.67 3.62
N GLN A 129 -2.46 -13.53 4.95
CA GLN A 129 -3.50 -12.80 5.70
C GLN A 129 -3.16 -11.30 5.82
N TYR A 130 -2.13 -10.85 5.10
CA TYR A 130 -1.47 -9.57 5.30
C TYR A 130 -0.96 -9.00 3.98
N TYR A 131 -1.22 -7.73 3.71
CA TYR A 131 -0.84 -7.08 2.44
C TYR A 131 -0.40 -5.63 2.67
N THR A 132 0.74 -5.25 2.11
CA THR A 132 1.31 -3.90 2.18
C THR A 132 0.64 -3.00 1.15
N PHE A 133 -0.14 -2.03 1.60
CA PHE A 133 -0.82 -1.09 0.71
C PHE A 133 0.04 0.12 0.36
N PHE A 134 1.03 0.43 1.20
CA PHE A 134 1.91 1.56 0.96
C PHE A 134 3.28 1.36 1.59
N THR A 135 4.32 1.78 0.89
CA THR A 135 5.68 1.89 1.41
C THR A 135 6.18 3.31 1.18
N ILE A 136 6.70 3.94 2.23
CA ILE A 136 7.29 5.28 2.16
C ILE A 136 8.72 5.22 2.70
N LEU A 137 9.66 5.73 1.91
CA LEU A 137 11.09 5.69 2.21
C LEU A 137 11.67 7.10 2.11
N PHE A 138 12.43 7.50 3.12
CA PHE A 138 13.04 8.80 3.23
C PHE A 138 14.55 8.65 3.30
N LEU A 139 15.24 9.40 2.46
CA LEU A 139 16.62 9.76 2.76
C LEU A 139 16.62 10.74 3.93
N THR A 140 17.36 10.41 4.98
CA THR A 140 17.38 11.22 6.20
C THR A 140 18.76 11.23 6.86
N ASP A 141 18.98 12.24 7.69
CA ASP A 141 20.07 12.36 8.66
C ASP A 141 19.59 12.13 10.11
N LYS A 142 18.28 11.96 10.31
CA LYS A 142 17.68 11.69 11.61
C LYS A 142 17.54 10.18 11.86
N PRO A 143 17.64 9.72 13.12
CA PRO A 143 17.34 8.34 13.44
C PRO A 143 15.86 8.02 13.16
N LEU A 144 15.59 6.75 12.92
CA LEU A 144 14.24 6.20 12.87
C LEU A 144 13.56 6.39 14.23
N LEU A 145 12.31 6.86 14.23
CA LEU A 145 11.54 7.18 15.44
C LEU A 145 12.20 8.25 16.32
N ASP A 146 12.86 9.24 15.70
CA ASP A 146 13.31 10.45 16.40
C ASP A 146 12.14 11.17 17.09
N LYS A 147 12.41 11.99 18.12
CA LYS A 147 11.36 12.71 18.86
C LYS A 147 10.51 13.54 17.89
N GLY A 148 9.20 13.26 17.85
CA GLY A 148 8.25 13.91 16.93
C GLY A 148 7.94 13.13 15.65
N GLN A 149 8.66 12.04 15.36
CA GLN A 149 8.26 11.08 14.32
C GLN A 149 7.23 10.11 14.89
N ASN A 150 6.01 10.11 14.36
CA ASN A 150 4.96 9.23 14.83
C ASN A 150 4.05 8.78 13.68
N PRO A 151 4.35 7.64 13.04
CA PRO A 151 3.40 7.03 12.14
C PRO A 151 2.23 6.46 12.95
N SER A 152 1.00 6.74 12.53
CA SER A 152 -0.20 6.30 13.22
C SER A 152 -1.22 5.72 12.25
N VAL A 153 -2.03 4.79 12.77
CA VAL A 153 -3.19 4.22 12.07
C VAL A 153 -4.45 4.81 12.67
N ILE A 154 -5.28 5.46 11.86
CA ILE A 154 -6.57 6.00 12.27
C ILE A 154 -7.67 5.02 11.87
N SER A 155 -8.05 4.14 12.80
CA SER A 155 -9.05 3.09 12.56
C SER A 155 -10.49 3.60 12.46
N ARG A 156 -10.75 4.86 12.82
CA ARG A 156 -12.09 5.49 12.84
C ARG A 156 -12.75 5.60 11.48
N ASN A 157 -11.98 5.37 10.41
CA ASN A 157 -12.49 5.43 9.04
C ASN A 157 -12.99 4.07 8.51
N TYR A 158 -12.96 3.00 9.30
CA TYR A 158 -13.23 1.64 8.83
C TYR A 158 -14.57 1.50 8.08
N PRO A 159 -14.60 0.88 6.87
CA PRO A 159 -13.53 0.07 6.26
C PRO A 159 -12.56 0.83 5.37
N HIS A 160 -12.60 2.16 5.36
CA HIS A 160 -11.49 2.95 4.86
C HIS A 160 -10.37 2.94 5.89
N TYR A 161 -9.13 2.85 5.43
CA TYR A 161 -7.96 2.88 6.28
C TYR A 161 -7.19 4.17 6.03
N LEU A 162 -6.82 4.83 7.11
CA LEU A 162 -6.04 6.06 7.07
C LEU A 162 -4.78 5.87 7.89
N PHE A 163 -3.64 6.14 7.28
CA PHE A 163 -2.38 6.28 7.99
C PHE A 163 -1.87 7.68 7.84
N ILE A 164 -1.23 8.17 8.89
CA ILE A 164 -0.62 9.49 8.91
C ILE A 164 0.75 9.38 9.56
N GLY A 165 1.63 10.31 9.24
CA GLY A 165 2.88 10.42 9.96
C GLY A 165 3.69 11.64 9.57
N THR A 166 4.68 11.90 10.40
CA THR A 166 5.65 12.97 10.19
C THR A 166 7.04 12.36 10.19
N GLN A 167 7.83 12.70 9.19
CA GLN A 167 9.25 12.39 9.15
C GLN A 167 10.06 13.68 9.37
N ASN A 168 10.83 13.72 10.45
CA ASN A 168 11.74 14.83 10.72
C ASN A 168 13.01 14.70 9.88
N THR A 169 13.51 15.82 9.37
CA THR A 169 14.80 15.96 8.70
C THR A 169 15.50 17.21 9.22
N SER A 170 16.80 17.40 8.95
CA SER A 170 17.45 18.69 9.24
C SER A 170 16.83 19.90 8.52
N LEU A 171 16.09 19.68 7.43
CA LEU A 171 15.42 20.75 6.67
C LEU A 171 13.99 21.04 7.14
N GLY A 172 13.47 20.24 8.08
CA GLY A 172 12.12 20.34 8.59
C GLY A 172 11.33 19.03 8.48
N ASN A 173 10.01 19.16 8.59
CA ASN A 173 9.10 18.03 8.68
C ASN A 173 8.50 17.68 7.32
N ILE A 174 8.45 16.39 7.03
CA ILE A 174 7.76 15.83 5.87
C ILE A 174 6.54 15.08 6.40
N ASP A 175 5.41 15.77 6.37
CA ASP A 175 4.12 15.22 6.74
C ASP A 175 3.56 14.38 5.61
N TRP A 176 2.89 13.28 5.95
CA TRP A 176 2.26 12.41 4.98
C TRP A 176 0.97 11.81 5.52
N VAL A 177 0.07 11.55 4.59
CA VAL A 177 -1.23 10.91 4.79
C VAL A 177 -1.39 9.89 3.68
N GLN A 178 -1.81 8.68 4.01
CA GLN A 178 -2.18 7.66 3.05
C GLN A 178 -3.55 7.11 3.38
N ALA A 179 -4.39 6.94 2.37
CA ALA A 179 -5.71 6.37 2.53
C ALA A 179 -5.93 5.20 1.55
N THR A 180 -6.48 4.10 2.08
CA THR A 180 -7.02 2.99 1.30
C THR A 180 -8.53 3.01 1.51
N LEU A 181 -9.30 3.14 0.44
CA LEU A 181 -10.75 3.21 0.50
C LEU A 181 -11.37 1.80 0.48
N GLY A 182 -12.65 1.68 0.88
CA GLY A 182 -13.35 0.39 0.93
C GLY A 182 -13.46 -0.31 -0.44
N ASN A 183 -13.41 0.44 -1.54
CA ASN A 183 -13.33 -0.08 -2.92
C ASN A 183 -11.91 -0.46 -3.37
N GLY A 184 -10.91 -0.37 -2.49
CA GLY A 184 -9.53 -0.66 -2.81
C GLY A 184 -8.76 0.50 -3.46
N GLU A 185 -9.41 1.63 -3.78
CA GLU A 185 -8.69 2.82 -4.24
C GLU A 185 -7.70 3.28 -3.18
N ASN A 186 -6.50 3.66 -3.63
CA ASN A 186 -5.39 3.87 -2.73
C ASN A 186 -4.56 5.08 -3.18
N PHE A 187 -4.36 6.04 -2.28
CA PHE A 187 -3.62 7.25 -2.59
C PHE A 187 -2.83 7.75 -1.37
N ALA A 188 -1.80 8.54 -1.63
CA ALA A 188 -1.07 9.26 -0.61
C ALA A 188 -1.00 10.75 -0.93
N ILE A 189 -1.00 11.56 0.11
CA ILE A 189 -0.63 12.97 0.07
C ILE A 189 0.62 13.11 0.92
N ILE A 190 1.73 13.52 0.32
CA ILE A 190 2.98 13.77 1.03
C ILE A 190 3.28 15.24 0.89
N THR A 191 3.37 15.95 2.01
CA THR A 191 3.40 17.41 2.12
C THR A 191 2.19 18.03 1.42
N GLN A 192 2.33 18.44 0.16
CA GLN A 192 1.26 19.04 -0.65
C GLN A 192 1.06 18.31 -1.98
N ARG A 193 1.69 17.14 -2.17
CA ARG A 193 1.67 16.40 -3.44
C ARG A 193 0.84 15.13 -3.34
N TYR A 194 -0.10 14.99 -4.26
CA TYR A 194 -0.91 13.79 -4.48
C TYR A 194 -0.13 12.70 -5.23
N PHE A 195 -0.36 11.45 -4.83
CA PHE A 195 0.13 10.25 -5.48
C PHE A 195 -0.98 9.21 -5.58
N ASP A 196 -1.30 8.81 -6.82
CA ASP A 196 -2.15 7.65 -7.08
C ASP A 196 -1.32 6.37 -6.90
N LEU A 197 -1.63 5.58 -5.87
CA LEU A 197 -0.84 4.40 -5.53
C LEU A 197 -1.15 3.20 -6.44
N ASN A 198 -2.13 3.29 -7.34
CA ASN A 198 -2.31 2.34 -8.45
C ASN A 198 -1.15 2.41 -9.44
N ALA A 199 -0.50 3.57 -9.59
CA ALA A 199 0.69 3.71 -10.42
C ALA A 199 1.96 3.10 -9.78
N GLY A 200 1.92 2.83 -8.47
CA GLY A 200 2.99 2.21 -7.70
C GLY A 200 2.87 2.49 -6.20
N ARG A 201 3.10 1.47 -5.36
CA ARG A 201 2.83 1.53 -3.91
C ARG A 201 4.05 1.93 -3.07
N THR A 202 5.19 2.20 -3.70
CA THR A 202 6.41 2.62 -2.99
C THR A 202 6.80 4.02 -3.41
N ILE A 203 6.92 4.93 -2.45
CA ILE A 203 7.38 6.31 -2.69
C ILE A 203 8.69 6.55 -1.95
N LEU A 204 9.68 7.01 -2.69
CA LEU A 204 11.00 7.43 -2.20
C LEU A 204 11.03 8.96 -2.17
N ILE A 205 11.58 9.50 -1.09
CA ILE A 205 11.63 10.94 -0.82
C ILE A 205 13.06 11.32 -0.48
N ALA A 206 13.58 12.33 -1.17
CA ALA A 206 14.93 12.84 -0.93
C ALA A 206 14.89 14.36 -0.75
N PRO A 207 15.16 14.88 0.46
CA PRO A 207 15.34 16.31 0.68
C PRO A 207 16.60 16.84 0.00
N LEU A 208 16.51 18.03 -0.61
CA LEU A 208 17.62 18.70 -1.30
C LEU A 208 18.13 19.91 -0.52
N LYS A 209 19.39 20.29 -0.77
CA LYS A 209 20.05 21.43 -0.09
C LYS A 209 19.32 22.77 -0.26
N ASP A 210 18.55 22.93 -1.33
CA ASP A 210 17.75 24.14 -1.61
C ASP A 210 16.39 24.14 -0.88
N GLY A 211 16.12 23.16 -0.03
CA GLY A 211 14.86 23.00 0.70
C GLY A 211 13.76 22.29 -0.09
N SER A 212 13.99 21.96 -1.36
CA SER A 212 13.03 21.21 -2.17
C SER A 212 13.05 19.71 -1.86
N LEU A 213 11.99 19.01 -2.26
CA LEU A 213 11.88 17.55 -2.16
C LEU A 213 11.88 16.91 -3.55
N ARG A 214 12.66 15.85 -3.72
CA ARG A 214 12.52 14.92 -4.85
C ARG A 214 11.69 13.73 -4.45
N PHE A 215 10.92 13.24 -5.41
CA PHE A 215 10.07 12.07 -5.25
C PHE A 215 10.34 11.07 -6.36
N LEU A 216 10.29 9.78 -6.02
CA LEU A 216 10.27 8.69 -6.98
C LEU A 216 9.23 7.67 -6.56
N GLN A 217 8.26 7.42 -7.42
CA GLN A 217 7.24 6.39 -7.24
C GLN A 217 7.64 5.12 -8.00
N LEU A 218 7.56 3.97 -7.33
CA LEU A 218 7.92 2.66 -7.84
C LEU A 218 6.73 1.71 -7.79
N ARG A 219 6.65 0.82 -8.78
CA ARG A 219 5.70 -0.29 -8.80
C ARG A 219 6.07 -1.40 -7.82
N ASP A 220 7.36 -1.56 -7.55
CA ASP A 220 7.89 -2.48 -6.56
C ASP A 220 7.26 -2.24 -5.18
N SER A 221 6.80 -3.30 -4.53
CA SER A 221 6.36 -3.31 -3.13
C SER A 221 6.85 -4.59 -2.46
N PRO A 222 6.66 -4.77 -1.14
CA PRO A 222 7.03 -6.01 -0.47
C PRO A 222 6.54 -7.27 -1.18
N GLU A 223 5.28 -7.28 -1.61
CA GLU A 223 4.62 -8.42 -2.25
C GLU A 223 5.17 -8.72 -3.64
N THR A 224 5.82 -7.77 -4.31
CA THR A 224 6.48 -8.01 -5.61
C THR A 224 7.56 -9.10 -5.51
N TYR A 225 8.13 -9.29 -4.32
CA TYR A 225 9.26 -10.19 -4.08
C TYR A 225 8.90 -11.40 -3.21
N THR A 226 7.60 -11.68 -3.06
CA THR A 226 7.10 -12.82 -2.29
C THR A 226 6.76 -13.98 -3.22
N TRP A 227 7.24 -15.18 -2.87
CA TRP A 227 6.82 -16.42 -3.53
C TRP A 227 5.42 -16.80 -3.06
N LYS A 228 4.55 -17.25 -3.96
CA LYS A 228 3.13 -17.57 -3.69
C LYS A 228 2.89 -18.50 -2.48
N GLU A 229 3.89 -19.31 -2.11
CA GLU A 229 3.81 -20.31 -1.03
C GLU A 229 4.25 -19.77 0.35
N LEU A 230 4.85 -18.58 0.44
CA LEU A 230 5.36 -18.01 1.70
C LEU A 230 4.29 -17.12 2.36
N SER A 231 3.17 -17.74 2.72
CA SER A 231 1.95 -17.10 3.22
C SER A 231 2.02 -16.56 4.67
N SER A 232 3.11 -16.81 5.41
CA SER A 232 3.10 -16.63 6.87
C SER A 232 4.08 -15.59 7.44
N GLN A 233 5.08 -15.08 6.69
CA GLN A 233 6.12 -14.24 7.29
C GLN A 233 6.24 -12.86 6.63
N SER A 234 5.44 -11.90 7.13
CA SER A 234 5.53 -10.46 6.77
C SER A 234 6.96 -9.93 6.82
N VAL A 235 7.75 -10.38 7.81
CA VAL A 235 9.15 -10.01 8.00
C VAL A 235 10.03 -10.46 6.83
N MET A 236 9.87 -11.68 6.32
CA MET A 236 10.70 -12.18 5.22
C MET A 236 10.39 -11.45 3.91
N THR A 237 9.10 -11.21 3.65
CA THR A 237 8.62 -10.42 2.51
C THR A 237 9.26 -9.02 2.51
N ILE A 238 9.20 -8.33 3.65
CA ILE A 238 9.83 -7.01 3.83
C ILE A 238 11.35 -7.08 3.63
N ASN A 239 12.03 -8.09 4.20
CA ASN A 239 13.48 -8.24 4.07
C ASN A 239 13.93 -8.49 2.63
N ASN A 240 13.17 -9.28 1.87
CA ASN A 240 13.45 -9.53 0.45
C ASN A 240 13.30 -8.25 -0.38
N PHE A 241 12.25 -7.48 -0.11
CA PHE A 241 12.06 -6.17 -0.72
C PHE A 241 13.23 -5.22 -0.41
N VAL A 242 13.65 -5.11 0.86
CA VAL A 242 14.81 -4.28 1.23
C VAL A 242 16.07 -4.72 0.49
N LYS A 243 16.34 -6.04 0.40
CA LYS A 243 17.48 -6.57 -0.37
C LYS A 243 17.44 -6.14 -1.84
N LYS A 244 16.26 -6.16 -2.46
CA LYS A 244 16.08 -5.81 -3.88
C LYS A 244 16.16 -4.30 -4.12
N ILE A 245 15.56 -3.49 -3.25
CA ILE A 245 15.63 -2.03 -3.32
C ILE A 245 17.07 -1.53 -3.18
N LYS A 246 17.88 -2.14 -2.31
CA LYS A 246 19.29 -1.76 -2.10
C LYS A 246 20.18 -1.93 -3.33
N ILE A 247 19.82 -2.81 -4.26
CA ILE A 247 20.60 -3.08 -5.48
C ILE A 247 19.91 -2.54 -6.74
N ASN A 248 18.78 -1.86 -6.60
CA ASN A 248 18.04 -1.32 -7.73
C ASN A 248 18.74 -0.05 -8.24
N GLU A 249 19.26 -0.08 -9.47
CA GLU A 249 20.02 1.04 -10.06
C GLU A 249 19.24 2.36 -10.09
N LYS A 250 17.92 2.31 -10.33
CA LYS A 250 17.06 3.49 -10.33
C LYS A 250 16.95 4.09 -8.92
N VAL A 251 16.85 3.25 -7.90
CA VAL A 251 16.81 3.66 -6.49
C VAL A 251 18.15 4.25 -6.06
N ILE A 252 19.25 3.54 -6.38
CA ILE A 252 20.60 4.01 -6.10
C ILE A 252 20.80 5.38 -6.75
N SER A 253 20.57 5.49 -8.06
CA SER A 253 20.67 6.76 -8.79
C SER A 253 19.81 7.86 -8.18
N PHE A 254 18.58 7.55 -7.74
CA PHE A 254 17.70 8.53 -7.10
C PHE A 254 18.32 9.13 -5.84
N PHE A 255 18.85 8.29 -4.94
CA PHE A 255 19.44 8.73 -3.67
C PHE A 255 20.90 9.22 -3.79
N SER A 256 21.59 8.88 -4.87
CA SER A 256 23.02 9.18 -5.06
C SER A 256 23.31 10.49 -5.77
N GLN A 257 22.35 11.10 -6.47
CA GLN A 257 22.57 12.37 -7.20
C GLN A 257 23.13 13.51 -6.32
N ASN A 258 24.29 14.06 -6.69
CA ASN A 258 25.16 15.00 -5.93
C ASN A 258 24.54 16.34 -5.48
N LYS A 259 23.29 16.65 -5.84
CA LYS A 259 22.53 17.78 -5.25
C LYS A 259 21.86 17.41 -3.91
N ILE A 260 21.94 16.14 -3.55
CA ILE A 260 21.47 15.56 -2.30
C ILE A 260 22.56 15.78 -1.23
N ILE A 261 22.15 16.11 -0.02
CA ILE A 261 23.02 16.46 1.12
C ILE A 261 24.20 15.46 1.25
N GLU A 262 25.43 15.98 1.29
CA GLU A 262 26.54 15.28 1.96
C GLU A 262 26.28 15.45 3.45
N GLN A 263 25.87 14.35 4.08
CA GLN A 263 25.47 14.32 5.47
C GLN A 263 26.77 14.36 6.31
N LYS A 264 26.95 15.45 7.07
CA LYS A 264 28.02 15.55 8.08
C LYS A 264 27.66 14.74 9.31
#